data_AF-A0A5N8YYE5-F1
#
_entry.id   AF-A0A5N8YYE5-F1
#
_cell.length_a   1.000
_cell.length_b   1.000
_cell.length_c   1.000
_cell.angle_alpha   90.00
_cell.angle_beta   90.00
_cell.angle_gamma   90.00
#
_symmetry.space_group_name_H-M   'P 1'
#
loop_
_entity.id
_entity.type
_entity.pdbx_description
1 polymer ?
#
loop_
_entity_poly.entity_id
_entity_poly.type
_entity_poly.pdbx_seq_one_letter_code
_entity_poly.pdbx_strand_id
1 'polypeptide(L)'
;MAKAVSWSNANNVAGFVEAVVDTGRLKSFDDDWRSQSGRMAGYEEAIVAYAFAMAVGDFPIANSILEVDQIVSREDINIGFGIQTTAGLFFPVVEQLNRLSLTNFSDAIGKVKRQVFKEPSDLNLYANPTIAFSSLASYGIISHRPIILPGTSLTMAYSAPMNSSPRLVNIGFSFDHRLLSGADAAQVSAKVGSIISDPGAFFDIGS
;
A
#
# COMPACT_ATOMS: atom_id res chain seq x y z
N MET A 1 9.55 -11.33 -11.01
CA MET A 1 10.49 -10.55 -10.17
C MET A 1 11.61 -9.89 -10.97
N ALA A 2 12.56 -10.63 -11.57
CA ALA A 2 13.73 -10.02 -12.25
C ALA A 2 13.38 -8.92 -13.28
N LYS A 3 12.38 -9.15 -14.13
CA LYS A 3 11.89 -8.14 -15.10
C LYS A 3 11.44 -6.84 -14.45
N ALA A 4 10.71 -6.90 -13.33
CA ALA A 4 10.23 -5.71 -12.63
C ALA A 4 11.39 -4.94 -11.97
N VAL A 5 12.37 -5.65 -11.41
CA VAL A 5 13.59 -5.04 -10.86
C VAL A 5 14.41 -4.36 -11.96
N SER A 6 14.64 -5.05 -13.08
CA SER A 6 15.33 -4.47 -14.24
C SER A 6 14.62 -3.23 -14.78
N TRP A 7 13.28 -3.28 -14.85
CA TRP A 7 12.49 -2.11 -15.23
C TRP A 7 12.68 -0.96 -14.24
N SER A 8 12.53 -1.20 -12.93
CA SER A 8 12.65 -0.16 -11.90
C SER A 8 14.02 0.53 -11.95
N ASN A 9 15.10 -0.23 -12.12
CA ASN A 9 16.46 0.32 -12.19
C ASN A 9 16.69 1.15 -13.46
N ALA A 10 16.07 0.77 -14.57
CA ALA A 10 16.29 1.43 -15.86
C ALA A 10 15.38 2.63 -16.08
N ASN A 11 14.21 2.66 -15.45
CA ASN A 11 13.15 3.60 -15.81
C ASN A 11 12.90 4.67 -14.77
N ASN A 12 13.44 4.59 -13.54
CA ASN A 12 13.07 5.48 -12.44
C ASN A 12 14.30 5.98 -11.69
N VAL A 13 14.20 7.13 -11.00
CA VAL A 13 15.22 7.57 -10.04
C VAL A 13 14.68 7.32 -8.64
N ALA A 14 15.09 6.25 -7.97
CA ALA A 14 14.47 5.88 -6.70
C ALA A 14 14.89 6.83 -5.55
N GLY A 15 13.90 7.48 -4.94
CA GLY A 15 13.99 8.07 -3.61
C GLY A 15 13.39 7.13 -2.55
N PHE A 16 13.80 7.31 -1.30
CA PHE A 16 13.22 6.58 -0.17
C PHE A 16 13.14 7.46 1.08
N VAL A 17 11.99 7.44 1.75
CA VAL A 17 11.81 7.98 3.09
C VAL A 17 11.19 6.92 3.99
N GLU A 18 11.45 7.03 5.29
CA GLU A 18 10.87 6.15 6.31
C GLU A 18 10.37 6.99 7.46
N ALA A 19 9.23 6.61 8.03
CA ALA A 19 8.64 7.24 9.19
C ALA A 19 8.27 6.20 10.24
N VAL A 20 8.35 6.58 11.50
CA VAL A 20 7.87 5.79 12.64
C VAL A 20 6.45 6.24 12.96
N VAL A 21 5.53 5.29 13.08
CA VAL A 21 4.11 5.55 13.35
C VAL A 21 3.66 4.77 14.57
N ASP A 22 2.83 5.40 15.39
CA ASP A 22 2.15 4.75 16.51
C ASP A 22 0.90 4.02 15.99
N THR A 23 0.79 2.72 16.27
CA THR A 23 -0.33 1.85 15.90
C THR A 23 -1.20 1.47 17.11
N GLY A 24 -1.07 2.18 18.22
CA GLY A 24 -1.71 1.84 19.50
C GLY A 24 -3.24 1.72 19.44
N ARG A 25 -3.91 2.40 18.50
CA ARG A 25 -5.35 2.29 18.26
C ARG A 25 -5.72 1.38 17.08
N LEU A 26 -4.75 0.98 16.25
CA LEU A 26 -4.99 0.18 15.06
C LEU A 26 -5.57 -1.19 15.43
N LYS A 27 -5.02 -1.83 16.46
CA LYS A 27 -5.51 -3.14 16.91
C LYS A 27 -6.95 -3.08 17.44
N SER A 28 -7.27 -2.10 18.29
CA SER A 28 -8.64 -1.96 18.82
C SER A 28 -9.64 -1.66 17.71
N PHE A 29 -9.26 -0.80 16.76
CA PHE A 29 -10.08 -0.51 15.58
C PHE A 29 -10.31 -1.78 14.74
N ASP A 30 -9.27 -2.59 14.51
CA ASP A 30 -9.40 -3.88 13.80
C ASP A 30 -10.34 -4.84 14.56
N ASP A 31 -10.18 -4.98 15.87
CA ASP A 31 -11.03 -5.85 16.70
C ASP A 31 -12.52 -5.42 16.63
N ASP A 32 -12.80 -4.11 16.74
CA ASP A 32 -14.14 -3.54 16.66
C ASP A 32 -14.74 -3.71 15.25
N TRP A 33 -13.97 -3.42 14.21
CA TRP A 33 -14.41 -3.56 12.83
C TRP A 33 -14.69 -5.01 12.46
N ARG A 34 -13.87 -5.96 12.91
CA ARG A 34 -14.11 -7.41 12.71
C ARG A 34 -15.39 -7.87 13.38
N SER A 35 -15.67 -7.36 14.58
CA SER A 35 -16.88 -7.70 15.34
C SER A 35 -18.15 -7.25 14.62
N GLN A 36 -18.14 -6.05 14.02
CA GLN A 36 -19.28 -5.50 13.30
C GLN A 36 -19.46 -6.10 11.91
N SER A 37 -18.35 -6.36 11.22
CA SER A 37 -18.35 -6.84 9.83
C SER A 37 -18.47 -8.36 9.69
N GLY A 38 -18.43 -9.12 10.80
CA GLY A 38 -18.59 -10.58 10.83
C GLY A 38 -17.40 -11.36 10.24
N ARG A 39 -16.18 -10.79 10.31
CA ARG A 39 -15.04 -11.18 9.49
C ARG A 39 -13.81 -11.61 10.33
N MET A 40 -13.08 -12.67 9.91
CA MET A 40 -12.14 -13.40 10.79
C MET A 40 -10.62 -13.25 10.57
N ALA A 41 -10.05 -12.83 9.42
CA ALA A 41 -8.58 -12.71 9.27
C ALA A 41 -8.10 -11.72 8.17
N GLY A 42 -6.92 -11.10 8.39
CA GLY A 42 -6.13 -10.39 7.37
C GLY A 42 -6.38 -8.87 7.23
N TYR A 43 -6.86 -8.22 8.28
CA TYR A 43 -7.49 -6.89 8.20
C TYR A 43 -6.58 -5.71 8.51
N GLU A 44 -5.58 -5.86 9.38
CA GLU A 44 -4.62 -4.79 9.67
C GLU A 44 -3.94 -4.28 8.39
N GLU A 45 -3.42 -5.19 7.55
CA GLU A 45 -2.81 -4.84 6.27
C GLU A 45 -3.79 -4.15 5.31
N ALA A 46 -5.08 -4.54 5.36
CA ALA A 46 -6.12 -3.89 4.57
C ALA A 46 -6.42 -2.48 5.07
N ILE A 47 -6.49 -2.26 6.40
CA ILE A 47 -6.67 -0.93 6.99
C ILE A 47 -5.49 -0.03 6.63
N VAL A 48 -4.26 -0.54 6.74
CA VAL A 48 -3.04 0.21 6.41
C VAL A 48 -2.95 0.53 4.91
N ALA A 49 -3.23 -0.45 4.05
CA ALA A 49 -3.24 -0.23 2.59
C ALA A 49 -4.36 0.73 2.15
N TYR A 50 -5.51 0.70 2.82
CA TYR A 50 -6.60 1.65 2.60
C TYR A 50 -6.22 3.06 3.07
N ALA A 51 -5.63 3.19 4.26
CA ALA A 51 -5.07 4.45 4.77
C ALA A 51 -4.03 5.05 3.82
N PHE A 52 -3.17 4.20 3.24
CA PHE A 52 -2.21 4.60 2.22
C PHE A 52 -2.89 5.21 0.99
N ALA A 53 -3.85 4.50 0.41
CA ALA A 53 -4.53 4.97 -0.79
C ALA A 53 -5.37 6.23 -0.54
N MET A 54 -6.03 6.31 0.62
CA MET A 54 -6.76 7.52 1.02
C MET A 54 -5.84 8.72 1.20
N ALA A 55 -4.65 8.52 1.80
CA ALA A 55 -3.65 9.57 1.89
C ALA A 55 -3.18 10.02 0.49
N VAL A 56 -2.90 9.08 -0.42
CA VAL A 56 -2.50 9.40 -1.80
C VAL A 56 -3.57 10.23 -2.53
N GLY A 57 -4.86 10.04 -2.22
CA GLY A 57 -5.95 10.86 -2.76
C GLY A 57 -5.81 12.36 -2.45
N ASP A 58 -5.19 12.71 -1.32
CA ASP A 58 -4.92 14.10 -0.94
C ASP A 58 -3.70 14.70 -1.67
N PHE A 59 -2.87 13.85 -2.31
CA PHE A 59 -1.63 14.24 -2.99
C PHE A 59 -1.61 13.70 -4.44
N PRO A 60 -2.26 14.37 -5.41
CA PRO A 60 -2.37 13.87 -6.79
C PRO A 60 -1.03 13.52 -7.47
N ILE A 61 0.05 14.22 -7.10
CA ILE A 61 1.41 13.94 -7.60
C ILE A 61 1.88 12.52 -7.24
N ALA A 62 1.47 11.99 -6.08
CA ALA A 62 1.77 10.64 -5.62
C ALA A 62 1.02 9.54 -6.39
N ASN A 63 0.02 9.92 -7.21
CA ASN A 63 -0.69 9.03 -8.13
C ASN A 63 -0.38 9.32 -9.60
N SER A 64 0.74 10.00 -9.89
CA SER A 64 1.11 10.41 -11.25
C SER A 64 2.08 9.45 -11.92
N ILE A 65 2.34 9.64 -13.22
CA ILE A 65 3.39 8.96 -13.99
C ILE A 65 4.11 9.99 -14.86
N LEU A 66 5.37 9.73 -15.21
CA LEU A 66 6.12 10.50 -16.20
C LEU A 66 5.96 9.85 -17.58
N GLU A 67 5.20 10.49 -18.46
CA GLU A 67 5.08 10.09 -19.86
C GLU A 67 5.95 11.00 -20.73
N VAL A 68 7.04 10.45 -21.24
CA VAL A 68 8.08 11.21 -21.96
C VAL A 68 8.63 12.31 -21.04
N ASP A 69 8.12 13.53 -21.16
CA ASP A 69 8.52 14.71 -20.39
C ASP A 69 7.32 15.42 -19.73
N GLN A 70 6.17 14.74 -19.63
CA GLN A 70 4.96 15.27 -19.01
C GLN A 70 4.53 14.44 -17.81
N ILE A 71 4.18 15.12 -16.73
CA ILE A 71 3.59 14.51 -15.55
C ILE A 71 2.10 14.35 -15.79
N VAL A 72 1.64 13.09 -15.79
CA VAL A 72 0.23 12.74 -15.96
C VAL A 72 -0.32 12.25 -14.62
N SER A 73 -1.20 13.03 -14.01
CA SER A 73 -1.92 12.64 -12.79
C SER A 73 -3.14 11.78 -13.13
N ARG A 74 -3.42 10.78 -12.30
CA ARG A 74 -4.53 9.83 -12.46
C ARG A 74 -5.58 10.04 -11.37
N GLU A 75 -6.85 10.00 -11.76
CA GLU A 75 -7.99 10.13 -10.83
C GLU A 75 -8.22 8.84 -10.03
N ASP A 76 -8.19 7.70 -10.71
CA ASP A 76 -8.39 6.40 -10.06
C ASP A 76 -7.09 5.94 -9.39
N ILE A 77 -7.24 5.41 -8.16
CA ILE A 77 -6.14 4.81 -7.40
C ILE A 77 -6.26 3.29 -7.51
N ASN A 78 -5.37 2.67 -8.28
CA ASN A 78 -5.30 1.22 -8.43
C ASN A 78 -4.11 0.71 -7.62
N ILE A 79 -4.37 -0.05 -6.57
CA ILE A 79 -3.31 -0.52 -5.66
C ILE A 79 -2.83 -1.91 -6.07
N GLY A 80 -1.55 -2.04 -6.39
CA GLY A 80 -0.87 -3.34 -6.45
C GLY A 80 -0.58 -3.83 -5.04
N PHE A 81 -1.22 -4.92 -4.61
CA PHE A 81 -1.07 -5.46 -3.26
C PHE A 81 -0.10 -6.65 -3.25
N GLY A 82 1.00 -6.56 -2.52
CA GLY A 82 2.04 -7.59 -2.48
C GLY A 82 1.57 -8.89 -1.82
N ILE A 83 1.62 -10.00 -2.57
CA ILE A 83 1.25 -11.34 -2.09
C ILE A 83 2.37 -12.33 -2.40
N GLN A 84 2.94 -12.91 -1.35
CA GLN A 84 3.87 -14.03 -1.47
C GLN A 84 3.10 -15.35 -1.57
N THR A 85 3.36 -16.12 -2.63
CA THR A 85 2.89 -17.50 -2.79
C THR A 85 4.07 -18.45 -2.93
N THR A 86 3.79 -19.75 -3.05
CA THR A 86 4.81 -20.76 -3.38
C THR A 86 5.40 -20.58 -4.79
N ALA A 87 4.67 -19.93 -5.70
CA ALA A 87 5.12 -19.63 -7.06
C ALA A 87 5.96 -18.35 -7.15
N GLY A 88 5.97 -17.52 -6.10
CA GLY A 88 6.72 -16.26 -6.06
C GLY A 88 5.93 -15.09 -5.47
N LEU A 89 6.51 -13.90 -5.59
CA LEU A 89 5.90 -12.63 -5.19
C LEU A 89 5.12 -12.01 -6.34
N PHE A 90 3.85 -11.69 -6.10
CA PHE A 90 2.92 -11.09 -7.04
C PHE A 90 2.33 -9.80 -6.47
N PHE A 91 1.87 -8.92 -7.36
CA PHE A 91 1.18 -7.67 -7.00
C PHE A 91 -0.16 -7.59 -7.74
N PRO A 92 -1.15 -8.41 -7.38
CA PRO A 92 -2.49 -8.24 -7.92
C PRO A 92 -3.03 -6.83 -7.64
N VAL A 93 -3.81 -6.31 -8.56
CA VAL A 93 -4.33 -4.96 -8.55
C VAL A 93 -5.77 -4.96 -8.07
N VAL A 94 -6.06 -4.10 -7.09
CA VAL A 94 -7.43 -3.69 -6.78
C VAL A 94 -7.65 -2.32 -7.41
N GLU A 95 -8.54 -2.28 -8.39
CA GLU A 95 -8.84 -1.07 -9.16
C GLU A 95 -9.76 -0.13 -8.39
N GLN A 96 -9.62 1.17 -8.66
CA GLN A 96 -10.50 2.25 -8.19
C GLN A 96 -10.74 2.21 -6.67
N LEU A 97 -9.69 1.97 -5.90
CA LEU A 97 -9.79 1.84 -4.44
C LEU A 97 -10.42 3.07 -3.80
N ASN A 98 -10.10 4.26 -4.30
CA ASN A 98 -10.69 5.53 -3.86
C ASN A 98 -12.22 5.62 -4.04
N ARG A 99 -12.85 4.67 -4.74
CA ARG A 99 -14.31 4.55 -4.88
C ARG A 99 -14.90 3.44 -3.98
N LEU A 100 -14.08 2.70 -3.25
CA LEU A 100 -14.49 1.60 -2.37
C LEU A 100 -14.54 2.06 -0.91
N SER A 101 -15.49 1.51 -0.15
CA SER A 101 -15.40 1.52 1.31
C SER A 101 -14.28 0.58 1.77
N LEU A 102 -13.80 0.77 3.01
CA LEU A 102 -12.82 -0.14 3.62
C LEU A 102 -13.27 -1.60 3.55
N THR A 103 -14.56 -1.87 3.80
CA THR A 103 -15.17 -3.20 3.69
C THR A 103 -15.08 -3.77 2.28
N ASN A 104 -15.48 -3.00 1.27
CA ASN A 104 -15.44 -3.44 -0.12
C ASN A 104 -13.99 -3.65 -0.61
N PHE A 105 -13.07 -2.78 -0.18
CA PHE A 105 -11.65 -2.92 -0.47
C PHE A 105 -11.08 -4.20 0.13
N SER A 106 -11.41 -4.51 1.38
CA SER A 106 -10.92 -5.73 2.03
C SER A 106 -11.45 -7.00 1.37
N ASP A 107 -12.73 -7.00 0.96
CA ASP A 107 -13.31 -8.10 0.18
C ASP A 107 -12.61 -8.25 -1.18
N ALA A 108 -12.27 -7.13 -1.83
CA ALA A 108 -11.53 -7.12 -3.09
C ALA A 108 -10.12 -7.70 -2.91
N ILE A 109 -9.38 -7.32 -1.85
CA ILE A 109 -8.08 -7.94 -1.51
C ILE A 109 -8.24 -9.45 -1.34
N GLY A 110 -9.24 -9.88 -0.57
CA GLY A 110 -9.51 -11.30 -0.35
C GLY A 110 -9.80 -12.05 -1.65
N LYS A 111 -10.53 -11.44 -2.57
CA LYS A 111 -10.83 -11.99 -3.90
C LYS A 111 -9.57 -12.12 -4.74
N VAL A 112 -8.78 -11.05 -4.89
CA VAL A 112 -7.57 -11.09 -5.74
C VAL A 112 -6.52 -12.03 -5.15
N LYS A 113 -6.40 -12.10 -3.82
CA LYS A 113 -5.56 -13.09 -3.13
C LYS A 113 -5.93 -14.51 -3.55
N ARG A 114 -7.22 -14.88 -3.45
CA ARG A 114 -7.70 -16.20 -3.87
C ARG A 114 -7.44 -16.47 -5.36
N GLN A 115 -7.59 -15.46 -6.22
CA GLN A 115 -7.33 -15.58 -7.65
C GLN A 115 -5.84 -15.85 -7.92
N VAL A 116 -4.92 -15.12 -7.29
CA VAL A 116 -3.48 -15.35 -7.44
C VAL A 116 -3.07 -16.76 -6.97
N PHE A 117 -3.66 -17.27 -5.88
CA PHE A 117 -3.40 -18.64 -5.44
C PHE A 117 -3.96 -19.70 -6.40
N LYS A 118 -5.05 -19.39 -7.12
CA LYS A 118 -5.69 -20.32 -8.07
C LYS A 118 -5.01 -20.31 -9.43
N GLU A 119 -4.72 -19.13 -9.97
CA GLU A 119 -4.24 -18.93 -11.34
C GLU A 119 -3.28 -17.73 -11.39
N PRO A 120 -2.04 -17.88 -10.89
CA PRO A 120 -1.07 -16.79 -10.86
C PRO A 120 -0.63 -16.34 -12.26
N SER A 121 -0.95 -17.11 -13.31
CA SER A 121 -0.67 -16.79 -14.71
C SER A 121 -1.64 -15.81 -15.35
N ASP A 122 -2.79 -15.51 -14.73
CA ASP A 122 -3.74 -14.54 -15.25
C ASP A 122 -3.16 -13.13 -15.18
N LEU A 123 -2.70 -12.61 -16.33
CA LEU A 123 -2.04 -11.32 -16.43
C LEU A 123 -2.98 -10.14 -16.15
N ASN A 124 -4.30 -10.33 -16.30
CA ASN A 124 -5.27 -9.27 -16.01
C ASN A 124 -5.27 -8.88 -14.53
N LEU A 125 -4.90 -9.81 -13.65
CA LEU A 125 -4.78 -9.54 -12.21
C LEU A 125 -3.74 -8.46 -11.90
N TYR A 126 -2.77 -8.21 -12.79
CA TYR A 126 -1.62 -7.34 -12.51
C TYR A 126 -1.63 -6.04 -13.33
N ALA A 127 -2.72 -5.76 -14.04
CA ALA A 127 -2.80 -4.66 -14.98
C ALA A 127 -2.97 -3.31 -14.28
N ASN A 128 -2.33 -2.28 -14.84
CA ASN A 128 -2.56 -0.86 -14.53
C ASN A 128 -2.48 -0.44 -13.04
N PRO A 129 -1.49 -0.90 -12.25
CA PRO A 129 -1.29 -0.36 -10.91
C PRO A 129 -0.87 1.11 -11.01
N THR A 130 -1.35 1.93 -10.08
CA THR A 130 -0.94 3.34 -9.94
C THR A 130 -0.07 3.59 -8.72
N ILE A 131 -0.31 2.82 -7.66
CA ILE A 131 0.51 2.74 -6.44
C ILE A 131 0.70 1.26 -6.06
N ALA A 132 1.65 0.98 -5.19
CA ALA A 132 1.87 -0.39 -4.69
C ALA A 132 2.05 -0.43 -3.17
N PHE A 133 1.67 -1.55 -2.58
CA PHE A 133 1.77 -1.82 -1.14
C PHE A 133 2.46 -3.16 -0.91
N SER A 134 3.47 -3.16 -0.05
CA SER A 134 4.27 -4.32 0.32
C SER A 134 4.29 -4.45 1.84
N SER A 135 3.81 -5.57 2.36
CA SER A 135 3.90 -5.89 3.79
C SER A 135 4.91 -6.99 4.02
N LEU A 136 5.84 -6.77 4.95
CA LEU A 136 6.71 -7.82 5.51
C LEU A 136 6.51 -7.95 7.03
N ALA A 137 5.42 -7.40 7.57
CA ALA A 137 5.11 -7.45 8.99
C ALA A 137 5.00 -8.89 9.53
N SER A 138 4.38 -9.79 8.77
CA SER A 138 4.26 -11.21 9.13
C SER A 138 5.60 -11.95 9.20
N TYR A 139 6.64 -11.41 8.58
CA TYR A 139 8.00 -11.98 8.60
C TYR A 139 8.86 -11.41 9.74
N GLY A 140 8.32 -10.51 10.58
CA GLY A 140 9.08 -9.86 11.64
C GLY A 140 10.11 -8.85 11.13
N ILE A 141 10.01 -8.43 9.86
CA ILE A 141 10.94 -7.46 9.27
C ILE A 141 10.51 -6.06 9.70
N ILE A 142 11.40 -5.36 10.40
CA ILE A 142 11.13 -4.04 10.98
C ILE A 142 11.39 -2.87 10.04
N SER A 143 12.06 -3.07 8.90
CA SER A 143 12.28 -2.06 7.87
C SER A 143 12.65 -2.73 6.56
N HIS A 144 12.09 -2.25 5.46
CA HIS A 144 12.47 -2.71 4.12
C HIS A 144 12.23 -1.62 3.08
N ARG A 145 13.00 -1.69 1.98
CA ARG A 145 12.89 -0.79 0.83
C ARG A 145 12.27 -1.54 -0.35
N PRO A 146 11.00 -1.29 -0.67
CA PRO A 146 10.36 -1.92 -1.81
C PRO A 146 10.87 -1.27 -3.11
N ILE A 147 10.79 -1.98 -4.22
CA ILE A 147 11.04 -1.36 -5.53
C ILE A 147 9.82 -0.55 -6.00
N ILE A 148 10.04 0.34 -6.95
CA ILE A 148 8.94 1.01 -7.67
C ILE A 148 8.50 0.07 -8.79
N LEU A 149 7.21 -0.22 -8.88
CA LEU A 149 6.69 -1.15 -9.87
C LEU A 149 6.39 -0.44 -11.20
N PRO A 150 6.40 -1.16 -12.33
CA PRO A 150 5.95 -0.63 -13.60
C PRO A 150 4.57 0.04 -13.46
N GLY A 151 4.47 1.29 -13.90
CA GLY A 151 3.23 2.08 -13.84
C GLY A 151 2.97 2.78 -12.50
N THR A 152 3.75 2.53 -11.44
CA THR A 152 3.57 3.19 -10.15
C THR A 152 4.56 4.32 -9.93
N SER A 153 4.14 5.36 -9.20
CA SER A 153 5.02 6.44 -8.74
C SER A 153 5.48 6.28 -7.30
N LEU A 154 4.76 5.47 -6.52
CA LEU A 154 4.95 5.28 -5.10
C LEU A 154 4.67 3.84 -4.70
N THR A 155 5.56 3.27 -3.89
CA THR A 155 5.38 1.96 -3.23
C THR A 155 5.56 2.13 -1.73
N MET A 156 4.54 1.78 -0.95
CA MET A 156 4.61 1.77 0.51
C MET A 156 5.08 0.41 1.04
N ALA A 157 5.94 0.44 2.05
CA ALA A 157 6.40 -0.68 2.85
C ALA A 157 5.78 -0.63 4.24
N TYR A 158 5.06 -1.68 4.62
CA TYR A 158 4.58 -1.90 5.98
C TYR A 158 5.40 -2.96 6.70
N SER A 159 5.91 -2.62 7.87
CA SER A 159 6.88 -3.44 8.62
C SER A 159 6.31 -3.92 9.95
N ALA A 160 6.97 -4.91 10.54
CA ALA A 160 6.61 -5.42 11.86
C ALA A 160 6.83 -4.35 12.95
N PRO A 161 6.12 -4.45 14.09
CA PRO A 161 6.38 -3.60 15.24
C PRO A 161 7.84 -3.64 15.70
N MET A 162 8.33 -2.51 16.20
CA MET A 162 9.67 -2.38 16.74
C MET A 162 9.81 -3.20 18.02
N ASN A 163 10.94 -3.90 18.17
CA ASN A 163 11.22 -4.68 19.38
C ASN A 163 11.25 -3.82 20.66
N SER A 164 11.63 -2.55 20.54
CA SER A 164 11.67 -1.59 21.66
C SER A 164 10.31 -1.04 22.06
N SER A 165 9.33 -1.06 21.14
CA SER A 165 7.97 -0.60 21.38
C SER A 165 7.03 -1.30 20.41
N PRO A 166 6.26 -2.30 20.88
CA PRO A 166 5.29 -3.04 20.05
C PRO A 166 4.16 -2.19 19.48
N ARG A 167 4.06 -0.91 19.85
CA ARG A 167 3.12 0.07 19.29
C ARG A 167 3.72 0.92 18.18
N LEU A 168 5.04 0.86 17.97
CA LEU A 168 5.69 1.64 16.92
C LEU A 168 6.01 0.73 15.75
N VAL A 169 5.67 1.17 14.54
CA VAL A 169 5.99 0.48 13.29
C VAL A 169 6.74 1.44 12.35
N ASN A 170 7.63 0.90 11.52
CA ASN A 170 8.19 1.66 10.41
C ASN A 170 7.30 1.54 9.18
N ILE A 171 6.99 2.68 8.57
CA ILE A 171 6.43 2.76 7.22
C ILE A 171 7.44 3.38 6.28
N GLY A 172 7.79 2.65 5.22
CA GLY A 172 8.74 3.07 4.20
C GLY A 172 8.01 3.49 2.92
N PHE A 173 8.59 4.43 2.17
CA PHE A 173 8.04 4.87 0.90
C PHE A 173 9.16 4.97 -0.13
N SER A 174 9.11 4.09 -1.13
CA SER A 174 9.95 4.21 -2.32
C SER A 174 9.18 4.97 -3.39
N PHE A 175 9.79 6.00 -3.96
CA PHE A 175 9.13 6.88 -4.93
C PHE A 175 10.05 7.24 -6.08
N ASP A 176 9.46 7.57 -7.23
CA ASP A 176 10.22 8.11 -8.34
C ASP A 176 10.55 9.58 -8.08
N HIS A 177 11.83 9.85 -7.84
CA HIS A 177 12.36 11.17 -7.48
C HIS A 177 12.29 12.18 -8.63
N ARG A 178 11.95 11.73 -9.84
CA ARG A 178 11.59 12.62 -10.95
C ARG A 178 10.19 13.22 -10.79
N LEU A 179 9.33 12.57 -10.00
CA LEU A 179 7.93 12.96 -9.78
C LEU A 179 7.72 13.57 -8.39
N LEU A 180 8.26 12.93 -7.35
CA LEU A 180 8.13 13.35 -5.96
C LEU A 180 9.47 13.80 -5.39
N SER A 181 9.45 14.87 -4.60
CA SER A 181 10.57 15.23 -3.74
C SER A 181 10.50 14.47 -2.41
N GLY A 182 11.59 14.53 -1.64
CA GLY A 182 11.58 14.03 -0.25
C GLY A 182 10.56 14.74 0.65
N ALA A 183 10.24 16.01 0.36
CA ALA A 183 9.21 16.74 1.10
C ALA A 183 7.80 16.23 0.77
N ASP A 184 7.51 15.96 -0.51
CA ASP A 184 6.22 15.39 -0.92
C ASP A 184 6.02 14.00 -0.29
N ALA A 185 7.05 13.15 -0.36
CA ALA A 185 7.01 11.83 0.25
C ALA A 185 6.87 11.89 1.79
N ALA A 186 7.47 12.89 2.44
CA ALA A 186 7.31 13.12 3.88
C ALA A 186 5.90 13.60 4.26
N GLN A 187 5.26 14.42 3.41
CA GLN A 187 3.88 14.86 3.64
C GLN A 187 2.90 13.68 3.48
N VAL A 188 3.07 12.87 2.43
CA VAL A 188 2.29 11.64 2.23
C VAL A 188 2.48 10.70 3.43
N SER A 189 3.73 10.44 3.85
CA SER A 189 4.00 9.55 4.98
C SER A 189 3.43 10.05 6.30
N ALA A 190 3.46 11.37 6.55
CA ALA A 190 2.84 11.99 7.70
C ALA A 190 1.31 11.83 7.69
N LYS A 191 0.67 11.99 6.52
CA LYS A 191 -0.78 11.77 6.38
C LYS A 191 -1.14 10.29 6.62
N VAL A 192 -0.41 9.36 6.03
CA VAL A 192 -0.60 7.93 6.26
C VAL A 192 -0.44 7.60 7.76
N GLY A 193 0.60 8.12 8.39
CA GLY A 193 0.83 7.96 9.82
C GLY A 193 -0.33 8.48 10.66
N SER A 194 -0.86 9.66 10.34
CA SER A 194 -2.02 10.23 11.05
C SER A 194 -3.27 9.34 10.98
N ILE A 195 -3.52 8.72 9.83
CA ILE A 195 -4.66 7.82 9.64
C ILE A 195 -4.45 6.52 10.42
N ILE A 196 -3.25 5.93 10.33
CA ILE A 196 -2.92 4.67 11.02
C ILE A 196 -2.96 4.84 12.55
N SER A 197 -2.53 5.99 13.08
CA SER A 197 -2.53 6.26 14.51
C SER A 197 -3.93 6.42 15.11
N ASP A 198 -4.92 6.83 14.31
CA ASP A 198 -6.31 6.93 14.76
C ASP A 198 -7.31 6.62 13.64
N PRO A 199 -7.44 5.34 13.20
CA PRO A 199 -8.24 5.02 12.02
C PRO A 199 -9.72 5.38 12.18
N GLY A 200 -10.24 5.32 13.41
CA GLY A 200 -11.63 5.69 13.72
C GLY A 200 -11.95 7.18 13.54
N ALA A 201 -10.94 8.04 13.40
CA ALA A 201 -11.14 9.44 13.03
C ALA A 201 -11.37 9.63 11.52
N PHE A 202 -11.05 8.62 10.70
CA PHE A 202 -11.10 8.68 9.24
C PHE A 202 -12.08 7.70 8.61
N PHE A 203 -12.33 6.56 9.27
CA PHE A 203 -13.14 5.47 8.73
C PHE A 203 -14.32 5.18 9.64
N ASP A 204 -15.51 5.20 9.03
CA ASP A 204 -16.70 4.67 9.68
C ASP A 204 -16.73 3.15 9.58
N ILE A 205 -16.96 2.51 10.73
CA ILE A 205 -17.06 1.05 10.84
C ILE A 205 -18.44 0.55 10.33
N GLY A 206 -19.40 1.47 10.16
CA GLY A 206 -20.76 1.20 9.71
C GLY A 206 -21.10 1.84 8.37
N SER A 207 -20.92 1.10 7.28
CA SER A 207 -21.60 1.29 5.98
C SER A 207 -21.42 0.06 5.10
#